data_AF-A0A7X1NSX8-F1
#
_entry.id   AF-A0A7X1NSX8-F1
#
_cell.length_a   1.000
_cell.length_b   1.000
_cell.length_c   1.000
_cell.angle_alpha   90.00
_cell.angle_beta   90.00
_cell.angle_gamma   90.00
#
_symmetry.space_group_name_H-M   'P 1'
#
loop_
_entity.id
_entity.type
_entity.pdbx_description
1 polymer ?
#
loop_
_entity_poly.entity_id
_entity_poly.type
_entity_poly.pdbx_seq_one_letter_code
_entity_poly.pdbx_strand_id
1 'polypeptide(L)' 'MLTEHHLVPRSQGRRQGVKIHELPTVMLCPACHKFLHRTFSNAELAGEYSSMEALLAHEDVRRFVAWVRGQPASKAVRVR' A
#
# COMPACT_ATOMS: atom_id res chain seq x y z
N MET A 1 5.28 -2.59 -14.49
CA MET A 1 4.68 -3.85 -14.00
C MET A 1 4.04 -3.56 -12.65
N LEU A 2 2.84 -4.09 -12.39
CA LEU A 2 2.21 -3.97 -11.06
C LEU A 2 2.86 -4.95 -10.08
N THR A 3 2.75 -4.66 -8.80
CA THR A 3 3.28 -5.46 -7.70
C THR A 3 2.15 -5.80 -6.74
N GLU A 4 2.09 -7.04 -6.28
CA GLU A 4 1.16 -7.45 -5.23
C GLU A 4 1.59 -6.83 -3.89
N HIS A 5 0.63 -6.19 -3.22
CA HIS A 5 0.78 -5.64 -1.89
C HIS A 5 -0.22 -6.31 -0.95
N HIS A 6 0.23 -6.76 0.21
CA HIS A 6 -0.65 -7.28 1.25
C HIS A 6 -1.10 -6.12 2.12
N LEU A 7 -2.41 -5.86 2.19
CA LEU A 7 -2.96 -4.76 3.00
C LEU A 7 -2.65 -4.95 4.48
N VAL A 8 -2.62 -6.20 4.94
CA VAL A 8 -2.04 -6.59 6.23
C VAL A 8 -0.66 -7.23 5.97
N PRO A 9 0.45 -6.66 6.48
CA PRO A 9 1.78 -7.22 6.27
C PRO A 9 1.85 -8.70 6.68
N ARG A 10 2.49 -9.52 5.84
CA ARG A 10 2.61 -10.98 6.07
C ARG A 10 3.14 -11.33 7.45
N SER A 11 4.07 -10.54 7.99
CA SER A 11 4.62 -10.72 9.33
C SER A 11 3.58 -10.51 10.43
N GLN A 12 2.66 -9.56 10.26
CA GLN A 12 1.59 -9.27 11.21
C GLN A 12 0.44 -10.27 11.08
N GLY A 13 0.02 -10.59 9.85
CA GLY A 13 -1.00 -11.61 9.62
C GLY A 13 -0.62 -12.98 10.21
N ARG A 14 0.64 -13.40 10.05
CA ARG A 14 1.16 -14.63 10.69
C ARG A 14 1.11 -14.57 12.22
N ARG A 15 1.42 -13.42 12.83
CA ARG A 15 1.35 -13.23 14.30
C ARG A 15 -0.09 -13.33 14.81
N GLN A 16 -1.07 -12.98 13.98
CA GLN A 16 -2.50 -13.11 14.25
C GLN A 16 -3.06 -14.52 13.91
N GLY A 17 -2.21 -15.45 13.45
CA GLY A 17 -2.62 -16.81 13.08
C GLY A 17 -3.30 -16.93 11.71
N VAL A 18 -3.33 -15.86 10.91
CA VAL A 18 -3.95 -15.85 9.59
C VAL A 18 -3.00 -16.45 8.55
N LYS A 19 -3.50 -17.34 7.67
CA LYS A 19 -2.68 -17.91 6.60
C LYS A 19 -2.42 -16.84 5.54
N ILE A 20 -1.24 -16.89 4.93
CA ILE A 20 -0.81 -15.84 3.97
C ILE A 20 -1.79 -15.68 2.81
N HIS A 21 -2.34 -16.78 2.29
CA HIS A 21 -3.29 -16.75 1.17
C HIS A 21 -4.68 -16.22 1.55
N GLU A 22 -4.97 -16.09 2.85
CA GLU A 22 -6.20 -15.50 3.37
C GLU A 22 -6.05 -13.99 3.61
N LEU A 23 -4.81 -13.45 3.55
CA LEU A 23 -4.58 -12.02 3.72
C LEU A 23 -5.04 -11.27 2.46
N PRO A 24 -5.78 -10.16 2.61
CA PRO A 24 -6.24 -9.39 1.47
C PRO A 24 -5.07 -8.73 0.76
N THR A 25 -5.04 -8.85 -0.56
CA THR A 25 -4.01 -8.26 -1.43
C THR A 25 -4.61 -7.28 -2.42
N VAL A 26 -3.77 -6.35 -2.90
CA VAL A 26 -4.10 -5.41 -3.96
C VAL A 26 -2.91 -5.26 -4.92
N MET A 27 -3.20 -5.07 -6.20
CA MET A 27 -2.19 -4.78 -7.20
C MET A 27 -1.90 -3.28 -7.24
N LEU A 28 -0.66 -2.90 -6.94
CA LEU A 28 -0.21 -1.50 -6.94
C LEU A 28 0.87 -1.27 -7.98
N CYS A 29 0.96 -0.04 -8.51
CA CYS A 29 2.16 0.33 -9.25
C CYS A 29 3.36 0.47 -8.28
N PRO A 30 4.62 0.36 -8.77
CA PRO A 30 5.79 0.41 -7.90
C PRO A 30 5.88 1.69 -7.06
N ALA A 31 5.40 2.82 -7.58
CA ALA A 31 5.39 4.08 -6.86
C ALA A 31 4.39 4.07 -5.70
N CYS A 32 3.14 3.63 -5.93
CA CYS A 32 2.15 3.50 -4.87
C CYS A 32 2.61 2.51 -3.80
N HIS A 33 3.14 1.35 -4.20
CA HIS A 33 3.65 0.36 -3.24
C HIS A 33 4.78 0.92 -2.38
N LYS A 34 5.75 1.60 -3.00
CA LYS A 34 6.87 2.22 -2.27
C LYS A 34 6.41 3.36 -1.36
N PHE A 35 5.41 4.12 -1.78
CA PHE A 35 4.83 5.19 -0.97
C PHE A 35 4.21 4.65 0.31
N LEU A 36 3.35 3.62 0.22
CA LEU A 36 2.71 3.03 1.40
C LEU A 36 3.72 2.53 2.44
N HIS A 37 4.77 1.82 2.02
CA HIS A 37 5.81 1.33 2.92
C HIS A 37 6.75 2.40 3.49
N ARG A 38 6.63 3.65 3.04
CA ARG A 38 7.36 4.80 3.61
C ARG A 38 6.48 5.64 4.50
N THR A 39 5.20 5.72 4.19
CA THR A 39 4.22 6.49 4.95
C THR A 39 3.78 5.74 6.20
N PHE A 40 3.60 4.42 6.12
CA PHE A 40 3.04 3.61 7.21
C PHE A 40 4.01 2.52 7.67
N SER A 41 4.07 2.33 8.98
CA SER A 41 4.68 1.17 9.60
C SER A 41 3.84 -0.09 9.37
N ASN A 42 4.45 -1.26 9.57
CA ASN A 42 3.72 -2.53 9.49
C ASN A 42 2.60 -2.63 10.54
N ALA A 43 2.74 -1.96 11.69
CA ALA A 43 1.71 -1.96 12.73
C ALA A 43 0.49 -1.15 12.30
N GLU A 44 0.71 0.03 11.72
CA GLU A 44 -0.36 0.89 11.19
C GLU A 44 -1.09 0.22 10.02
N LEU A 45 -0.37 -0.42 9.09
CA LEU A 45 -0.97 -1.20 8.00
C LEU A 45 -1.78 -2.39 8.51
N ALA A 46 -1.34 -3.05 9.58
CA ALA A 46 -2.08 -4.18 10.16
C ALA A 46 -3.32 -3.75 10.99
N GLY A 47 -3.37 -2.49 11.41
CA GLY A 47 -4.46 -1.93 12.20
C GLY A 47 -5.29 -0.95 11.38
N GLU A 48 -5.02 0.34 11.59
CA GLU A 48 -5.79 1.47 11.06
C GLU A 48 -5.91 1.50 9.53
N TYR A 49 -4.89 1.03 8.81
CA TYR A 49 -4.83 1.09 7.33
C TYR A 49 -4.85 -0.28 6.65
N SER A 50 -5.56 -1.24 7.24
CA SER A 50 -5.68 -2.62 6.75
C SER A 50 -6.65 -2.81 5.57
N SER A 51 -7.24 -1.74 5.06
CA SER A 51 -8.14 -1.77 3.89
C SER A 51 -7.84 -0.66 2.88
N MET A 52 -8.32 -0.83 1.64
CA MET A 52 -8.19 0.20 0.60
C MET A 52 -8.96 1.47 0.95
N GLU A 53 -10.13 1.34 1.58
CA GLU A 53 -10.95 2.46 2.03
C GLU A 53 -10.20 3.29 3.08
N ALA A 54 -9.58 2.63 4.06
CA ALA A 54 -8.80 3.29 5.09
C ALA A 54 -7.56 4.00 4.50
N LEU A 55 -6.85 3.33 3.59
CA LEU A 55 -5.72 3.94 2.88
C LEU A 55 -6.16 5.18 2.09
N LEU A 56 -7.27 5.09 1.35
CA LEU A 56 -7.79 6.20 0.54
C LEU A 56 -8.43 7.31 1.37
N ALA A 57 -8.79 7.06 2.63
CA ALA A 57 -9.24 8.10 3.55
C ALA A 57 -8.07 8.98 4.05
N HIS A 58 -6.85 8.44 4.11
CA HIS A 58 -5.67 9.17 4.58
C HIS A 58 -5.27 10.33 3.66
N GLU A 59 -5.04 11.52 4.23
CA GLU A 59 -4.77 12.74 3.46
C GLU A 59 -3.54 12.60 2.56
N ASP A 60 -2.42 12.12 3.10
CA ASP A 60 -1.18 11.99 2.32
C ASP A 60 -1.32 11.00 1.16
N VAL A 61 -2.11 9.93 1.34
CA VAL A 61 -2.38 8.96 0.28
C VAL A 61 -3.22 9.63 -0.81
N ARG A 62 -4.26 10.38 -0.45
CA ARG A 62 -5.09 11.13 -1.42
C ARG A 62 -4.25 12.13 -2.22
N ARG A 63 -3.39 12.89 -1.54
CA ARG A 63 -2.49 13.87 -2.17
C ARG A 63 -1.51 13.18 -3.11
N PHE A 64 -0.90 12.08 -2.68
CA PHE A 64 0.01 11.30 -3.51
C PHE A 64 -0.69 10.69 -4.72
N VAL A 65 -1.87 10.10 -4.55
CA VAL A 65 -2.66 9.52 -5.64
C VAL A 65 -3.06 10.58 -6.66
N ALA A 66 -3.46 11.77 -6.22
CA ALA A 66 -3.78 12.87 -7.13
C ALA A 66 -2.57 13.28 -7.97
N TRP A 67 -1.39 13.37 -7.35
CA TRP A 67 -0.14 13.71 -8.02
C TRP A 67 0.37 12.60 -8.96
N VAL A 68 0.35 11.33 -8.53
CA VAL A 68 0.90 10.22 -9.29
C VAL A 68 0.09 9.93 -10.55
N ARG A 69 -1.22 10.21 -10.53
CA ARG A 69 -2.11 10.12 -11.71
C ARG A 69 -1.73 11.10 -12.81
N GLY A 70 -1.09 12.21 -12.48
CA GLY A 70 -0.58 13.19 -13.45
C GLY A 70 0.78 12.82 -14.05
N GLN A 71 1.43 11.73 -13.59
CA GLN A 71 2.76 11.36 -14.08
C GLN A 71 2.68 10.50 -15.35
N PRO A 72 3.64 10.64 -16.29
CA PRO A 72 3.67 9.82 -17.49
C PRO A 72 3.85 8.34 -17.17
N ALA A 73 2.97 7.48 -17.71
CA ALA A 73 3.05 6.03 -17.55
C ALA A 73 4.35 5.41 -18.10
N SER A 74 5.00 6.10 -19.04
CA SER A 74 6.27 5.69 -19.66
C SER A 74 7.51 5.99 -18.81
N LYS A 75 7.39 6.81 -17.76
CA LYS A 75 8.52 7.17 -16.89
C LYS A 75 8.36 6.52 -15.52
N ALA A 76 9.46 5.94 -15.02
CA ALA A 76 9.49 5.41 -13.67
C ALA A 76 9.36 6.57 -12.66
N VAL A 77 8.24 6.61 -11.94
CA VAL A 77 8.01 7.59 -10.88
C VAL A 77 8.91 7.24 -9.68
N ARG A 78 9.87 8.12 -9.39
CA ARG A 78 10.73 7.98 -8.21
C ARG A 78 10.04 8.59 -7.01
N VAL A 79 9.50 7.74 -6.14
CA VAL A 79 9.17 8.15 -4.77
C VAL A 79 10.51 8.32 -4.05
N ARG A 80 10.77 9.52 -3.48
CA ARG A 80 11.98 9.84 -2.70
C ARG A 80 11.79 9.54 -1.24
#